data_AF-A0A0N4WSI0-F1
#
_entry.id   AF-A0A0N4WSI0-F1
#
_cell.length_a   1.000
_cell.length_b   1.000
_cell.length_c   1.000
_cell.angle_alpha   90.00
_cell.angle_beta   90.00
_cell.angle_gamma   90.00
#
_symmetry.space_group_name_H-M   'P 1'
#
loop_
_entity.id
_entity.type
_entity.pdbx_description
1 polymer ?
#
loop_
_entity_poly.entity_id
_entity_poly.type
_entity_poly.pdbx_seq_one_letter_code
_entity_poly.pdbx_strand_id
1 'polypeptide(L)'
;MMLTLTTYSDLNNLEYLIGGVQEPQDLNQLKEVITSLQLHIRSSLLDQMHATTLSEVEFVALLGLTLWSPRTHRGCEKAERIASNYRAQIFYGLHEYYRDERKMDNYANRFGDIMCLFVDAQMNATRIGEDVELLKLFNMYKIDSTIYECLNGHSKRL
;
A
#
# COMPACT_ATOMS: atom_id res chain seq x y z
N MET A 1 14.58 -6.12 -4.86
CA MET A 1 13.26 -5.70 -5.34
C MET A 1 12.93 -4.33 -4.76
N MET A 2 12.61 -3.34 -5.60
CA MET A 2 12.25 -1.99 -5.12
C MET A 2 10.91 -1.99 -4.39
N LEU A 3 10.89 -1.48 -3.16
CA LEU A 3 9.71 -1.20 -2.36
C LEU A 3 9.20 0.25 -2.54
N THR A 4 10.07 1.19 -2.91
CA THR A 4 9.79 2.59 -3.33
C THR A 4 10.92 3.08 -4.23
N LEU A 5 10.82 4.30 -4.81
CA LEU A 5 11.82 4.90 -5.73
C LEU A 5 13.29 4.82 -5.23
N THR A 6 13.50 4.63 -3.92
CA THR A 6 14.81 4.60 -3.26
C THR A 6 15.08 3.39 -2.36
N THR A 7 14.09 2.54 -2.07
CA THR A 7 14.27 1.41 -1.14
C THR A 7 14.27 0.08 -1.89
N TYR A 8 15.33 -0.72 -1.77
CA TYR A 8 15.47 -2.05 -2.38
C TYR A 8 15.56 -3.13 -1.29
N SER A 9 14.59 -4.04 -1.26
CA SER A 9 14.67 -5.29 -0.49
C SER A 9 15.07 -6.43 -1.40
N ASP A 10 16.29 -6.96 -1.24
CA ASP A 10 16.73 -8.13 -1.99
C ASP A 10 15.97 -9.37 -1.49
N LEU A 11 15.15 -9.95 -2.37
CA LEU A 11 14.40 -11.17 -2.09
C LEU A 11 15.31 -12.39 -1.93
N ASN A 12 16.45 -12.38 -2.61
CA ASN A 12 17.40 -13.48 -2.58
C ASN A 12 18.33 -13.38 -1.37
N ASN A 13 18.29 -12.25 -0.65
CA ASN A 13 19.17 -11.96 0.47
C ASN A 13 18.40 -11.39 1.67
N LEU A 14 17.25 -11.99 1.97
CA LEU A 14 16.46 -11.70 3.18
C LEU A 14 17.26 -11.93 4.46
N GLU A 15 18.33 -12.74 4.43
CA GLU A 15 19.24 -12.95 5.55
C GLU A 15 19.91 -11.65 6.00
N TYR A 16 20.21 -10.72 5.09
CA TYR A 16 20.78 -9.42 5.46
C TYR A 16 19.75 -8.54 6.20
N LEU A 17 18.46 -8.69 5.88
CA LEU A 17 17.35 -7.98 6.55
C LEU A 17 16.99 -8.63 7.91
N ILE A 18 17.18 -9.94 8.06
CA ILE A 18 16.77 -10.73 9.22
C ILE A 18 17.96 -11.05 10.16
N GLY A 19 19.20 -10.80 9.74
CA GLY A 19 20.45 -11.30 10.36
C GLY A 19 20.78 -10.83 11.78
N GLY A 20 19.88 -10.13 12.47
CA GLY A 20 20.01 -9.75 13.89
C GLY A 20 19.24 -10.64 14.86
N VAL A 21 18.50 -11.66 14.40
CA VAL A 21 17.63 -12.47 15.26
C VAL A 21 18.44 -13.57 15.98
N GLN A 22 18.57 -13.46 17.30
CA GLN A 22 19.33 -14.38 18.17
C GLN A 22 18.52 -15.57 18.73
N GLU A 23 17.22 -15.67 18.44
CA GLU A 23 16.36 -16.75 18.93
C GLU A 23 16.12 -17.83 17.85
N PRO A 24 15.86 -19.09 18.24
CA PRO A 24 15.55 -20.18 17.32
C PRO A 24 14.12 -20.02 16.78
N GLN A 25 13.89 -18.95 16.03
CA GLN A 25 12.79 -18.92 15.08
C GLN A 25 13.20 -19.81 13.92
N ASP A 26 12.27 -20.60 13.38
CA ASP A 26 12.53 -21.38 12.18
C ASP A 26 12.69 -20.38 11.02
N LEU A 27 13.93 -19.91 10.85
CA LEU A 27 14.32 -18.86 9.91
C LEU A 27 13.85 -19.21 8.49
N ASN A 28 13.76 -20.50 8.19
CA ASN A 28 13.25 -21.00 6.92
C ASN A 28 11.75 -20.76 6.80
N GLN A 29 10.96 -21.06 7.83
CA GLN A 29 9.52 -20.80 7.85
C GLN A 29 9.23 -19.29 7.75
N LEU A 30 10.00 -18.45 8.46
CA LEU A 30 9.86 -16.99 8.36
C LEU A 30 10.19 -16.49 6.96
N LYS A 31 11.26 -16.99 6.34
CA LYS A 31 11.63 -16.68 4.95
C LYS A 31 10.52 -17.06 3.98
N GLU A 32 9.94 -18.26 4.12
CA GLU A 32 8.84 -18.71 3.27
C GLU A 32 7.62 -17.80 3.36
N VAL A 33 7.23 -17.41 4.58
CA VAL A 33 6.09 -16.49 4.78
C VAL A 33 6.39 -15.10 4.21
N ILE A 34 7.55 -14.50 4.53
CA ILE A 34 7.91 -13.18 3.99
C ILE A 34 7.96 -13.21 2.45
N THR A 35 8.54 -14.26 1.87
CA THR A 35 8.61 -14.43 0.41
C THR A 35 7.21 -14.54 -0.20
N SER A 36 6.33 -15.35 0.40
CA SER A 36 4.93 -15.50 -0.02
C SER A 36 4.20 -14.15 -0.02
N LEU A 37 4.29 -13.39 1.07
CA LEU A 37 3.66 -12.07 1.21
C LEU A 37 4.17 -11.09 0.15
N GLN A 38 5.49 -11.07 -0.08
CA GLN A 38 6.12 -10.21 -1.06
C GLN A 38 5.75 -10.56 -2.51
N LEU A 39 5.66 -11.86 -2.84
CA LEU A 39 5.18 -12.32 -4.15
C LEU A 39 3.71 -11.94 -4.37
N HIS A 40 2.88 -12.03 -3.33
CA HIS A 40 1.48 -11.62 -3.39
C HIS A 40 1.35 -10.12 -3.68
N ILE A 41 2.04 -9.26 -2.92
CA ILE A 41 2.04 -7.80 -3.15
C ILE A 41 2.54 -7.47 -4.56
N ARG A 42 3.60 -8.15 -5.03
CA ARG A 42 4.13 -7.98 -6.37
C ARG A 42 3.07 -8.28 -7.44
N SER A 43 2.47 -9.47 -7.39
CA SER A 43 1.52 -9.92 -8.41
C SER A 43 0.22 -9.10 -8.42
N SER A 44 -0.24 -8.67 -7.23
CA SER A 44 -1.50 -7.95 -7.08
C SER A 44 -1.38 -6.44 -7.30
N LEU A 45 -0.19 -5.85 -7.12
CA LEU A 45 0.00 -4.40 -7.26
C LEU A 45 1.05 -4.05 -8.30
N LEU A 46 2.29 -4.52 -8.17
CA LEU A 46 3.39 -4.09 -9.05
C LEU A 46 3.20 -4.55 -10.49
N ASP A 47 2.76 -5.79 -10.69
CA ASP A 47 2.52 -6.31 -12.04
C ASP A 47 1.33 -5.60 -12.70
N GLN A 48 0.31 -5.20 -11.92
CA GLN A 48 -0.82 -4.39 -12.39
C GLN A 48 -0.39 -2.96 -12.74
N MET A 49 0.43 -2.32 -11.91
CA MET A 49 1.01 -0.99 -12.21
C MET A 49 1.82 -1.01 -13.51
N HIS A 50 2.59 -2.08 -13.73
CA HIS A 50 3.37 -2.25 -14.94
C HIS A 50 2.48 -2.55 -16.16
N ALA A 51 1.53 -3.47 -16.04
CA ALA A 51 0.62 -3.85 -17.13
C ALA A 51 -0.25 -2.67 -17.58
N THR A 52 -0.69 -1.83 -16.64
CA THR A 52 -1.43 -0.60 -16.94
C THR A 52 -0.52 0.54 -17.37
N THR A 53 0.81 0.42 -17.36
CA THR A 53 1.73 1.54 -17.64
C THR A 53 1.35 2.79 -16.84
N LEU A 54 1.32 2.65 -15.51
CA LEU A 54 0.92 3.73 -14.62
C LEU A 54 1.85 4.94 -14.78
N SER A 55 1.28 6.10 -15.07
CA SER A 55 2.01 7.36 -15.13
C SER A 55 2.31 7.91 -13.74
N GLU A 56 3.30 8.81 -13.65
CA GLU A 56 3.65 9.46 -12.39
C GLU A 56 2.49 10.28 -11.80
N VAL A 57 1.71 10.95 -12.66
CA VAL A 57 0.53 11.73 -12.24
C VAL A 57 -0.53 10.81 -11.62
N GLU A 58 -0.82 9.68 -12.27
CA GLU A 58 -1.76 8.68 -11.74
C GLU A 58 -1.25 8.05 -10.45
N PHE A 59 0.05 7.76 -10.36
CA PHE A 59 0.67 7.24 -9.14
C PHE A 59 0.54 8.20 -7.96
N VAL A 60 0.84 9.49 -8.16
CA VAL A 60 0.68 10.52 -7.12
C VAL A 60 -0.80 10.69 -6.75
N ALA A 61 -1.71 10.63 -7.73
CA ALA A 61 -3.14 10.67 -7.46
C ALA A 61 -3.60 9.49 -6.58
N LEU A 62 -3.13 8.27 -6.85
CA LEU A 62 -3.42 7.09 -6.02
C LEU A 62 -2.90 7.23 -4.60
N LEU A 63 -1.70 7.79 -4.40
CA LEU A 63 -1.18 8.11 -3.07
C LEU A 63 -2.08 9.11 -2.33
N GLY A 64 -2.48 10.19 -3.01
CA GLY A 64 -3.39 11.19 -2.47
C GLY A 64 -4.76 10.61 -2.11
N LEU A 65 -5.33 9.77 -2.97
CA LEU A 65 -6.61 9.09 -2.72
C LEU A 65 -6.51 8.12 -1.53
N THR A 66 -5.35 7.49 -1.34
CA THR A 66 -5.10 6.61 -0.19
C THR A 66 -5.06 7.42 1.11
N LEU A 67 -4.35 8.56 1.12
CA LEU A 67 -4.27 9.45 2.28
C LEU A 67 -5.64 10.03 2.67
N TRP A 68 -6.42 10.47 1.69
CA TRP A 68 -7.75 11.07 1.89
C TRP A 68 -8.89 10.05 1.86
N SER A 69 -8.58 8.76 2.02
CA SER A 69 -9.57 7.69 2.05
C SER A 69 -10.60 7.92 3.17
N PRO A 70 -11.90 7.66 2.93
CA PRO A 70 -12.93 7.77 3.96
C PRO A 70 -12.63 6.97 5.22
N ARG A 71 -11.91 5.85 5.08
CA ARG A 71 -11.54 4.97 6.19
C ARG A 71 -10.60 5.64 7.19
N THR A 72 -9.70 6.49 6.71
CA THR A 72 -8.65 7.15 7.50
C THR A 72 -9.21 8.23 8.43
N HIS A 73 -10.29 8.90 8.01
CA HIS A 73 -10.81 10.10 8.69
C HIS A 73 -12.14 9.85 9.42
N ARG A 74 -12.58 8.59 9.49
CA ARG A 74 -13.87 8.19 10.03
C ARG A 74 -14.01 8.63 11.51
N GLY A 75 -15.16 9.20 11.84
CA GLY A 75 -15.52 9.58 13.22
C GLY A 75 -15.24 11.05 13.57
N CYS A 76 -14.75 11.84 12.62
CA CYS A 76 -14.65 13.30 12.75
C CYS A 76 -15.27 13.98 11.52
N GLU A 77 -16.50 14.50 11.66
CA GLU A 77 -17.26 15.11 10.56
C GLU A 77 -16.46 16.19 9.81
N LYS A 78 -15.73 17.03 10.54
CA LYS A 78 -14.88 18.08 9.94
C LYS A 78 -13.76 17.47 9.09
N ALA A 79 -13.11 16.41 9.57
CA ALA A 79 -12.05 15.73 8.83
C ALA A 79 -12.60 14.99 7.61
N GLU A 80 -13.74 14.31 7.75
CA GLU A 80 -14.43 13.63 6.65
C GLU A 80 -14.81 14.61 5.53
N ARG A 81 -15.34 15.78 5.87
CA ARG A 81 -15.68 16.84 4.90
C ARG A 81 -14.44 17.35 4.17
N ILE A 82 -13.35 17.60 4.89
CA ILE A 82 -12.08 18.05 4.29
C ILE A 82 -11.52 16.97 3.36
N ALA A 83 -11.49 15.71 3.80
CA ALA A 83 -11.01 14.58 3.00
C ALA A 83 -11.86 14.38 1.74
N SER A 84 -13.18 14.54 1.84
CA SER A 84 -14.08 14.50 0.68
C SER A 84 -13.75 15.58 -0.35
N ASN A 85 -13.50 16.82 0.11
CA ASN A 85 -13.14 17.93 -0.78
C ASN A 85 -11.80 17.69 -1.50
N TYR A 86 -10.78 17.16 -0.80
CA TYR A 86 -9.50 16.86 -1.45
C TYR A 86 -9.59 15.70 -2.43
N ARG A 87 -10.36 14.64 -2.13
CA ARG A 87 -10.61 13.56 -3.11
C ARG A 87 -11.30 14.09 -4.37
N ALA A 88 -12.30 14.96 -4.22
CA ALA A 88 -12.97 15.57 -5.36
C ALA A 88 -11.99 16.38 -6.23
N GLN A 89 -11.08 17.13 -5.61
CA GLN A 89 -10.02 17.86 -6.33
C GLN A 89 -9.06 16.92 -7.06
N ILE A 90 -8.67 15.79 -6.45
CA ILE A 90 -7.81 14.80 -7.10
C ILE A 90 -8.52 14.19 -8.32
N PHE A 91 -9.80 13.83 -8.20
CA PHE A 91 -10.57 13.32 -9.33
C PHE A 91 -10.72 14.33 -10.45
N TYR A 92 -10.93 15.59 -10.10
CA TYR A 92 -10.99 16.68 -11.08
C TYR A 92 -9.63 16.89 -11.77
N GLY A 93 -8.52 16.86 -11.04
CA GLY A 93 -7.18 16.93 -11.62
C GLY A 93 -6.86 15.74 -12.54
N LEU A 94 -7.30 14.52 -12.19
CA LEU A 94 -7.19 13.37 -13.09
C LEU A 94 -8.03 13.55 -14.36
N HIS A 95 -9.24 14.13 -14.24
CA HIS A 95 -10.07 14.46 -15.39
C HIS A 95 -9.37 15.43 -16.35
N GLU A 96 -8.84 16.54 -15.84
CA GLU A 96 -8.08 17.52 -16.63
C GLU A 96 -6.84 16.89 -17.26
N TYR A 97 -6.08 16.10 -16.50
CA TYR A 97 -4.92 15.37 -17.02
C TYR A 97 -5.28 14.47 -18.21
N TYR A 98 -6.35 13.69 -18.12
CA TYR A 98 -6.75 12.81 -19.22
C TYR A 98 -7.27 13.57 -20.44
N ARG A 99 -8.14 14.57 -20.21
CA ARG A 99 -8.78 15.32 -21.28
C ARG A 99 -7.83 16.28 -21.97
N ASP A 100 -7.10 17.07 -21.18
CA ASP A 100 -6.39 18.24 -21.67
C ASP A 100 -4.92 17.97 -21.94
N GLU A 101 -4.24 17.16 -21.12
CA GLU A 101 -2.83 16.82 -21.35
C GLU A 101 -2.70 15.58 -22.26
N ARG A 102 -3.41 14.50 -21.94
CA ARG A 102 -3.34 13.25 -22.71
C ARG A 102 -4.25 13.22 -23.94
N LYS A 103 -5.11 14.24 -24.12
CA LYS A 103 -6.04 14.36 -25.25
C LYS A 103 -6.90 13.11 -25.48
N MET A 104 -7.37 12.51 -24.40
CA MET A 104 -8.20 11.30 -24.46
C MET A 104 -9.69 11.66 -24.60
N ASP A 105 -10.28 11.36 -25.76
CA ASP A 105 -11.70 11.63 -26.02
C ASP A 105 -12.64 10.83 -25.09
N ASN A 106 -12.27 9.57 -24.80
CA ASN A 106 -12.96 8.73 -23.82
C ASN A 106 -11.95 8.03 -22.91
N TYR A 107 -11.74 8.60 -21.72
CA TYR A 107 -10.83 8.07 -20.71
C TYR A 107 -11.53 7.20 -19.65
N ALA A 108 -12.82 6.86 -19.82
CA ALA A 108 -13.58 6.13 -18.81
C ALA A 108 -12.96 4.77 -18.47
N ASN A 109 -12.50 4.01 -19.47
CA ASN A 109 -11.81 2.73 -19.26
C ASN A 109 -10.53 2.92 -18.45
N ARG A 110 -9.70 3.91 -18.83
CA ARG A 110 -8.46 4.21 -18.11
C ARG A 110 -8.73 4.60 -16.67
N PHE A 111 -9.70 5.48 -16.45
CA PHE A 111 -10.10 5.88 -15.11
C PHE A 111 -10.57 4.68 -14.29
N GLY A 112 -11.35 3.78 -14.89
CA GLY A 112 -11.76 2.50 -14.30
C GLY A 112 -10.57 1.64 -13.89
N ASP A 113 -9.60 1.43 -14.78
CA ASP A 113 -8.39 0.66 -14.50
C ASP A 113 -7.60 1.23 -13.31
N ILE A 114 -7.44 2.57 -13.26
CA ILE A 114 -6.77 3.23 -12.13
C ILE A 114 -7.58 3.08 -10.83
N MET A 115 -8.91 3.10 -10.89
CA MET A 115 -9.75 2.86 -9.71
C MET A 115 -9.71 1.41 -9.23
N CYS A 116 -9.60 0.43 -10.14
CA CYS A 116 -9.36 -0.96 -9.75
C CYS A 116 -8.03 -1.09 -9.00
N LEU A 117 -6.97 -0.49 -9.54
CA LEU A 117 -5.65 -0.48 -8.88
C LEU A 117 -5.69 0.21 -7.50
N PHE A 118 -6.47 1.29 -7.36
CA PHE A 118 -6.69 1.93 -6.07
C PHE A 118 -7.32 0.98 -5.04
N VAL A 119 -8.34 0.23 -5.46
CA VAL A 119 -9.02 -0.75 -4.60
C VAL A 119 -8.04 -1.85 -4.20
N ASP A 120 -7.26 -2.38 -5.14
CA ASP A 120 -6.25 -3.42 -4.86
C ASP A 120 -5.17 -2.92 -3.88
N ALA A 121 -4.73 -1.67 -4.02
CA ALA A 121 -3.81 -1.03 -3.09
C ALA A 121 -4.40 -0.98 -1.66
N GLN A 122 -5.67 -0.61 -1.53
CA GLN A 122 -6.35 -0.57 -0.23
C GLN A 122 -6.53 -1.96 0.37
N MET A 123 -6.85 -2.98 -0.43
CA MET A 123 -6.98 -4.36 0.05
C MET A 123 -5.64 -4.90 0.54
N ASN A 124 -4.55 -4.65 -0.21
CA ASN A 124 -3.22 -5.05 0.21
C ASN A 124 -2.77 -4.35 1.50
N ALA A 125 -3.09 -3.07 1.68
CA ALA A 125 -2.80 -2.36 2.93
C ALA A 125 -3.52 -2.98 4.14
N THR A 126 -4.78 -3.40 3.99
CA THR A 126 -5.51 -4.10 5.07
C THR A 126 -4.91 -5.47 5.36
N ARG A 127 -4.60 -6.25 4.33
CA ARG A 127 -3.98 -7.58 4.48
C ARG A 127 -2.64 -7.53 5.19
N ILE A 128 -1.78 -6.55 4.88
CA ILE A 128 -0.49 -6.39 5.57
C ILE A 128 -0.68 -6.27 7.08
N GLY A 129 -1.71 -5.56 7.55
CA GLY A 129 -2.02 -5.49 8.98
C GLY A 129 -2.40 -6.86 9.56
N GLU A 130 -3.27 -7.60 8.88
CA GLU A 130 -3.69 -8.95 9.26
C GLU A 130 -2.51 -9.94 9.29
N ASP A 131 -1.64 -9.90 8.28
CA ASP A 131 -0.47 -10.75 8.16
C ASP A 131 0.54 -10.49 9.29
N VAL A 132 0.73 -9.22 9.66
CA VAL A 132 1.57 -8.82 10.80
C VAL A 132 0.99 -9.31 12.13
N GLU A 133 -0.33 -9.30 12.30
CA GLU A 133 -0.99 -9.89 13.47
C GLU A 133 -0.79 -11.40 13.55
N LEU A 134 -0.93 -12.11 12.43
CA LEU A 134 -0.69 -13.55 12.36
C LEU A 134 0.76 -13.89 12.70
N LEU A 135 1.73 -13.20 12.10
CA LEU A 135 3.15 -13.39 12.37
C LEU A 135 3.50 -13.20 13.85
N LYS A 136 2.87 -12.21 14.50
CA LYS A 136 3.02 -11.98 15.93
C LYS A 136 2.37 -13.10 16.77
N LEU A 137 1.17 -13.54 16.40
CA LEU A 137 0.44 -14.60 17.12
C LEU A 137 1.21 -15.94 17.10
N PHE A 138 1.86 -16.25 15.98
CA PHE A 138 2.69 -17.45 15.85
C PHE A 138 4.13 -17.26 16.36
N ASN A 139 4.44 -16.11 16.95
CA ASN A 139 5.77 -15.75 17.47
C ASN A 139 6.90 -15.90 16.42
N MET A 140 6.57 -15.67 15.14
CA MET A 140 7.46 -15.86 14.00
C MET A 140 8.40 -14.68 13.77
N TYR A 141 8.07 -13.50 14.30
CA TYR A 141 8.89 -12.29 14.18
C TYR A 141 8.67 -11.34 15.37
N LYS A 142 9.76 -10.82 15.95
CA LYS A 142 9.68 -9.72 16.93
C LYS A 142 9.64 -8.40 16.16
N ILE A 143 8.43 -7.93 15.88
CA ILE A 143 8.23 -6.61 15.29
C ILE A 143 8.44 -5.52 16.34
N ASP A 144 9.12 -4.44 15.95
CA ASP A 144 9.22 -3.25 16.79
C ASP A 144 7.83 -2.74 17.17
N SER A 145 7.64 -2.39 18.44
CA SER A 145 6.33 -1.98 18.96
C SER A 145 5.78 -0.73 18.26
N THR A 146 6.65 0.18 17.84
CA THR A 146 6.29 1.42 17.15
C THR A 146 5.78 1.13 15.74
N ILE A 147 6.47 0.23 15.02
CA ILE A 147 6.06 -0.20 13.68
C ILE A 147 4.73 -0.98 13.76
N TYR A 148 4.59 -1.85 14.74
CA TYR A 148 3.37 -2.61 14.98
C TYR A 148 2.16 -1.70 15.30
N GLU A 149 2.33 -0.72 16.18
CA GLU A 149 1.28 0.25 16.50
C GLU A 149 0.89 1.10 15.28
N CYS A 150 1.86 1.45 14.43
CA CYS A 150 1.63 2.19 13.19
C CYS A 150 0.81 1.38 12.17
N LEU A 151 1.12 0.09 11.99
CA LEU A 151 0.43 -0.78 11.04
C LEU A 151 -0.98 -1.16 11.49
N ASN A 152 -1.20 -1.34 12.80
CA ASN A 152 -2.49 -1.79 13.33
C ASN A 152 -3.38 -0.66 13.83
N GLY A 153 -2.94 0.60 13.73
CA GLY A 153 -3.74 1.77 14.10
C GLY A 153 -4.08 1.87 15.59
N HIS A 154 -3.43 1.08 16.45
CA HIS A 154 -3.56 1.14 17.90
C HIS A 154 -2.72 2.28 18.47
N SER A 155 -2.93 3.51 18.00
CA SER A 155 -2.49 4.67 18.76
C SER A 155 -3.28 4.70 20.06
N LYS A 156 -2.60 4.58 21.20
CA LYS A 156 -3.21 4.87 22.51
C LYS A 156 -3.96 6.19 22.37
N ARG A 157 -5.27 6.17 22.60
CA ARG A 157 -6.06 7.40 22.75
C ARG A 157 -5.49 8.11 23.97
N LEU A 158 -4.71 9.15 23.73
CA LEU A 158 -4.29 10.12 24.74
C LEU A 158 -5.51 10.94 25.18
#